data_AF-A0A4Q2YBZ9-F1
#
_entry.id   AF-A0A4Q2YBZ9-F1
#
_cell.length_a   1.000
_cell.length_b   1.000
_cell.length_c   1.000
_cell.angle_alpha   90.00
_cell.angle_beta   90.00
_cell.angle_gamma   90.00
#
_symmetry.space_group_name_H-M   'P 1'
#
loop_
_entity.id
_entity.type
_entity.pdbx_description
1 polymer ?
#
loop_
_entity_poly.entity_id
_entity_poly.type
_entity_poly.pdbx_seq_one_letter_code
_entity_poly.pdbx_strand_id
1 'polypeptide(L)'
;ITPFVYATAFEGSSSPGSRVTDKQMDNKRIMLGGAYGTLGEWGCETLEQAHENEISYRQALAQGKNNCAARVGLEVGTDKVKDFAKRAGLGDVSTDPAMLLGRQDVSIRDMALAYSAFPNEGVRPTTLSLVTKIENAQGEVLYQRRPDSYERARVTDPITAWMVHSCLEDTLAVGTGAPAKDFGLKDYPAAGKSGTHLNYNDLWFAGYDSAVTCVVWAGLDRGGAPVYPNAFGNRVALPIWVDIMNASQTSFPAAELSPPKGIEEVELCQISGKLATDSCLELRPDPVDPSRNKLFKCSYLEYFRPGFRMTQVCDVHSGHGDDMPPPPVLLSPTLAGPAGVGMSVDVEESIPVPLKAPTVVGSDPYNAITGEVASAGSPGSAPPRAAVVKEPAVQPFTPSVSNPGAEQNPFLPRLPKATVD
;
A
#
# COMPACT_ATOMS: atom_id res chain seq x y z
N ILE A 1 2.32 13.58 -9.10
CA ILE A 1 1.49 13.41 -10.32
C ILE A 1 1.68 12.05 -10.99
N THR A 2 2.90 11.48 -11.02
CA THR A 2 3.21 10.28 -11.81
C THR A 2 2.30 9.07 -11.52
N PRO A 3 1.85 8.78 -10.27
CA PRO A 3 0.91 7.68 -10.07
C PRO A 3 -0.41 7.86 -10.82
N PHE A 4 -0.88 9.09 -11.03
CA PHE A 4 -2.08 9.38 -11.81
C PHE A 4 -1.87 9.18 -13.32
N VAL A 5 -0.64 9.38 -13.82
CA VAL A 5 -0.27 9.07 -15.21
C VAL A 5 -0.39 7.55 -15.45
N TYR A 6 0.21 6.74 -14.57
CA TYR A 6 0.12 5.29 -14.64
C TYR A 6 -1.31 4.79 -14.38
N ALA A 7 -2.05 5.40 -13.45
CA ALA A 7 -3.47 5.09 -13.23
C ALA A 7 -4.30 5.27 -14.51
N THR A 8 -4.04 6.34 -15.26
CA THR A 8 -4.71 6.60 -16.54
C THR A 8 -4.36 5.53 -17.58
N ALA A 9 -3.11 5.05 -17.58
CA ALA A 9 -2.71 3.92 -18.43
C ALA A 9 -3.42 2.61 -18.04
N PHE A 10 -3.55 2.35 -16.74
CA PHE A 10 -4.20 1.15 -16.20
C PHE A 10 -5.73 1.18 -16.33
N GLU A 11 -6.36 2.35 -16.48
CA GLU A 11 -7.76 2.45 -16.93
C GLU A 11 -7.94 1.99 -18.39
N GLY A 12 -6.88 2.05 -19.19
CA GLY A 12 -6.84 1.51 -20.54
C GLY A 12 -6.50 0.02 -20.58
N SER A 13 -5.72 -0.35 -21.59
CA SER A 13 -5.27 -1.73 -21.83
C SER A 13 -3.94 -2.07 -21.15
N SER A 14 -3.27 -1.10 -20.52
CA SER A 14 -1.98 -1.32 -19.88
C SER A 14 -2.14 -1.90 -18.48
N SER A 15 -1.06 -2.49 -17.98
CA SER A 15 -0.97 -3.12 -16.66
C SER A 15 0.36 -2.76 -16.02
N PRO A 16 0.57 -2.99 -14.72
CA PRO A 16 1.88 -2.81 -14.09
C PRO A 16 3.00 -3.63 -14.76
N GLY A 17 2.66 -4.78 -15.35
CA GLY A 17 3.60 -5.62 -16.12
C GLY A 17 3.89 -5.13 -17.54
N SER A 18 3.14 -4.16 -18.06
CA SER A 18 3.38 -3.57 -19.38
C SER A 18 4.79 -2.96 -19.46
N ARG A 19 5.36 -2.97 -20.67
CA ARG A 19 6.77 -2.63 -20.88
C ARG A 19 6.92 -1.23 -21.44
N VAL A 20 7.94 -0.51 -20.97
CA VAL A 20 8.29 0.84 -21.42
C VAL A 20 9.79 0.97 -21.65
N THR A 21 10.15 1.72 -22.68
CA THR A 21 11.56 2.00 -23.01
C THR A 21 12.16 3.01 -22.02
N ASP A 22 13.11 2.54 -21.20
CA ASP A 22 13.98 3.37 -20.36
C ASP A 22 15.25 3.76 -21.13
N LYS A 23 15.07 4.72 -22.03
CA LYS A 23 16.15 5.38 -22.77
C LYS A 23 15.93 6.87 -22.78
N GLN A 24 17.01 7.61 -22.95
CA GLN A 24 17.01 9.06 -23.16
C GLN A 24 15.92 9.50 -24.15
N MET A 25 15.18 10.55 -23.79
CA MET A 25 14.17 11.18 -24.63
C MET A 25 14.63 12.57 -25.08
N ASP A 26 14.27 12.99 -26.29
CA ASP A 26 14.42 14.39 -26.69
C ASP A 26 13.45 15.27 -25.86
N ASN A 27 14.01 16.25 -25.15
CA ASN A 27 13.27 17.16 -24.29
C ASN A 27 12.27 18.02 -25.07
N LYS A 28 12.37 18.16 -26.39
CA LYS A 28 11.35 18.85 -27.21
C LYS A 28 9.94 18.29 -27.02
N ARG A 29 9.83 17.02 -26.62
CA ARG A 29 8.53 16.37 -26.38
C ARG A 29 7.88 16.79 -25.08
N ILE A 30 8.67 17.16 -24.07
CA ILE A 30 8.20 17.47 -22.71
C ILE A 30 8.35 18.95 -22.36
N MET A 31 9.40 19.60 -22.87
CA MET A 31 9.75 21.01 -22.67
C MET A 31 9.89 21.39 -21.19
N LEU A 32 10.59 20.54 -20.42
CA LEU A 32 10.87 20.77 -19.01
C LEU A 32 12.30 21.27 -18.82
N GLY A 33 12.48 22.41 -18.15
CA GLY A 33 13.80 23.01 -17.92
C GLY A 33 14.49 23.60 -19.15
N GLY A 34 13.90 23.49 -20.35
CA GLY A 34 14.44 24.00 -21.60
C GLY A 34 13.65 23.51 -22.82
N ALA A 35 13.95 24.08 -24.00
CA ALA A 35 13.28 23.73 -25.26
C ALA A 35 14.01 22.65 -26.10
N TYR A 36 15.25 22.34 -25.75
CA TYR A 36 16.15 21.44 -26.49
C TYR A 36 16.97 20.58 -25.52
N GLY A 37 17.63 19.55 -26.06
CA GLY A 37 18.51 18.67 -25.30
C GLY A 37 17.84 17.34 -24.92
N THR A 38 18.52 16.56 -24.11
CA THR A 38 17.97 15.32 -23.56
C THR A 38 17.10 15.65 -22.34
N LEU A 39 15.91 15.06 -22.28
CA LEU A 39 15.11 15.04 -21.06
C LEU A 39 15.90 14.26 -20.02
N GLY A 40 16.50 14.98 -19.07
CA GLY A 40 17.22 14.37 -17.98
C GLY A 40 16.28 13.76 -16.96
N GLU A 41 16.81 12.82 -16.19
CA GLU A 41 16.20 12.31 -14.97
C GLU A 41 16.31 13.34 -13.83
N TRP A 42 16.02 14.61 -14.13
CA TRP A 42 16.13 15.69 -13.17
C TRP A 42 15.08 15.54 -12.07
N GLY A 43 15.48 15.71 -10.82
CA GLY A 43 14.60 15.44 -9.68
C GLY A 43 14.26 13.96 -9.49
N CYS A 44 14.87 13.04 -10.25
CA CYS A 44 14.92 11.65 -9.80
C CYS A 44 15.79 11.60 -8.55
N GLU A 45 15.39 10.79 -7.57
CA GLU A 45 16.06 10.72 -6.26
C GLU A 45 17.43 10.00 -6.31
N THR A 46 18.13 10.09 -7.45
CA THR A 46 19.46 9.56 -7.73
C THR A 46 20.23 10.53 -8.63
N LEU A 47 21.53 10.66 -8.38
CA LEU A 47 22.44 11.42 -9.24
C LEU A 47 22.98 10.58 -10.41
N GLU A 48 23.03 9.26 -10.24
CA GLU A 48 23.48 8.33 -11.27
C GLU A 48 22.31 7.91 -12.14
N GLN A 49 22.43 8.20 -13.44
CA GLN A 49 21.42 7.85 -14.44
C GLN A 49 21.78 6.51 -15.07
N ALA A 50 21.13 5.44 -14.60
CA ALA A 50 21.17 4.14 -15.26
C ALA A 50 19.91 3.98 -16.13
N HIS A 51 20.13 3.68 -17.41
CA HIS A 51 19.06 3.35 -18.35
C HIS A 51 19.04 1.84 -18.60
N GLU A 52 17.89 1.21 -18.41
CA GLU A 52 17.74 -0.25 -18.43
C GLU A 52 17.11 -0.79 -19.72
N ASN A 53 17.16 0.00 -20.81
CA ASN A 53 16.55 -0.25 -22.12
C ASN A 53 15.04 -0.41 -22.09
N GLU A 54 14.53 -1.46 -21.46
CA GLU A 54 13.12 -1.77 -21.33
C GLU A 54 12.83 -2.34 -19.94
N ILE A 55 11.86 -1.74 -19.26
CA ILE A 55 11.46 -2.09 -17.89
C ILE A 55 9.93 -2.17 -17.79
N SER A 56 9.41 -2.78 -16.72
CA SER A 56 7.97 -2.79 -16.46
C SER A 56 7.48 -1.42 -16.00
N TYR A 57 6.19 -1.13 -16.18
CA TYR A 57 5.55 0.08 -15.66
C TYR A 57 5.66 0.13 -14.13
N ARG A 58 5.54 -1.03 -13.45
CA ARG A 58 5.79 -1.21 -12.02
C ARG A 58 7.17 -0.71 -11.62
N GLN A 59 8.23 -1.22 -12.27
CA GLN A 59 9.60 -0.83 -11.99
C GLN A 59 9.82 0.67 -12.28
N ALA A 60 9.32 1.15 -13.41
CA ALA A 60 9.44 2.55 -13.82
C ALA A 60 8.80 3.51 -12.82
N LEU A 61 7.61 3.16 -12.30
CA LEU A 61 6.92 3.94 -11.28
C LEU A 61 7.67 3.89 -9.94
N ALA A 62 8.06 2.69 -9.47
CA ALA A 62 8.75 2.51 -8.20
C ALA A 62 10.10 3.25 -8.16
N GLN A 63 10.88 3.18 -9.23
CA GLN A 63 12.18 3.85 -9.37
C GLN A 63 12.05 5.33 -9.78
N GLY A 64 10.84 5.80 -10.09
CA GLY A 64 10.59 7.20 -10.42
C GLY A 64 11.21 7.67 -11.73
N LYS A 65 11.32 6.81 -12.75
CA LYS A 65 11.96 7.11 -14.04
C LYS A 65 11.13 8.11 -14.84
N ASN A 66 11.64 9.34 -15.02
CA ASN A 66 10.96 10.43 -15.73
C ASN A 66 10.76 10.10 -17.22
N ASN A 67 11.79 9.57 -17.88
CA ASN A 67 11.67 9.22 -19.31
C ASN A 67 10.53 8.21 -19.54
N CYS A 68 10.36 7.25 -18.64
CA CYS A 68 9.29 6.26 -18.72
C CYS A 68 7.92 6.89 -18.45
N ALA A 69 7.77 7.66 -17.37
CA ALA A 69 6.51 8.34 -17.05
C ALA A 69 6.06 9.28 -18.18
N ALA A 70 7.00 9.99 -18.80
CA ALA A 70 6.77 10.83 -19.96
C ALA A 70 6.27 10.03 -21.18
N ARG A 71 6.87 8.86 -21.46
CA ARG A 71 6.42 7.97 -22.56
C ARG A 71 5.00 7.47 -22.33
N VAL A 72 4.74 6.94 -21.13
CA VAL A 72 3.42 6.42 -20.76
C VAL A 72 2.36 7.51 -20.87
N GLY A 73 2.64 8.71 -20.35
CA GLY A 73 1.69 9.82 -20.42
C GLY A 73 1.43 10.33 -21.83
N LEU A 74 2.46 10.38 -22.68
CA LEU A 74 2.32 10.77 -24.09
C LEU A 74 1.57 9.71 -24.90
N GLU A 75 1.77 8.43 -24.62
CA GLU A 75 1.09 7.31 -25.27
C GLU A 75 -0.40 7.30 -24.94
N VAL A 76 -0.74 7.50 -23.66
CA VAL A 76 -2.14 7.52 -23.19
C VAL A 76 -2.86 8.82 -23.63
N GLY A 77 -2.11 9.93 -23.66
CA GLY A 77 -2.58 11.27 -24.02
C GLY A 77 -2.78 12.17 -22.80
N THR A 78 -2.27 13.41 -22.88
CA THR A 78 -2.30 14.38 -21.76
C THR A 78 -3.72 14.79 -21.37
N ASP A 79 -4.67 14.81 -22.32
CA ASP A 79 -6.08 15.09 -22.05
C ASP A 79 -6.70 14.06 -21.09
N LYS A 80 -6.41 12.77 -21.29
CA LYS A 80 -6.91 11.71 -20.40
C LYS A 80 -6.30 11.81 -19.00
N VAL A 81 -5.02 12.15 -18.93
CA VAL A 81 -4.32 12.36 -17.65
C VAL A 81 -4.92 13.57 -16.92
N LYS A 82 -5.24 14.65 -17.66
CA LYS A 82 -5.95 15.81 -17.13
C LYS A 82 -7.34 15.44 -16.59
N ASP A 83 -8.11 14.66 -17.35
CA ASP A 83 -9.43 14.21 -16.92
C ASP A 83 -9.36 13.33 -15.67
N PHE A 84 -8.35 12.45 -15.57
CA PHE A 84 -8.08 11.69 -14.36
C PHE A 84 -7.75 12.61 -13.18
N ALA A 85 -6.81 13.54 -13.35
CA ALA A 85 -6.40 14.49 -12.32
C ALA A 85 -7.59 15.34 -11.82
N LYS A 86 -8.47 15.76 -12.73
CA LYS A 86 -9.69 16.50 -12.40
C LYS A 86 -10.67 15.66 -11.56
N ARG A 87 -10.91 14.39 -11.92
CA ARG A 87 -11.69 13.45 -11.08
C ARG A 87 -11.05 13.26 -9.69
N ALA A 88 -9.73 13.16 -9.65
CA ALA A 88 -8.95 13.06 -8.43
C ALA A 88 -8.98 14.35 -7.57
N GLY A 89 -9.53 15.45 -8.07
CA GLY A 89 -9.72 16.69 -7.32
C GLY A 89 -8.56 17.68 -7.41
N LEU A 90 -7.63 17.47 -8.34
CA LEU A 90 -6.46 18.34 -8.53
C LEU A 90 -6.77 19.62 -9.32
N GLY A 91 -8.05 19.92 -9.55
CA GLY A 91 -8.48 21.11 -10.30
C GLY A 91 -8.25 20.98 -11.81
N ASP A 92 -8.13 22.13 -12.47
CA ASP A 92 -7.85 22.20 -13.90
C ASP A 92 -6.34 22.21 -14.13
N VAL A 93 -5.80 21.06 -14.54
CA VAL A 93 -4.38 20.93 -14.88
C VAL A 93 -4.12 21.26 -16.35
N SER A 94 -2.91 21.73 -16.68
CA SER A 94 -2.49 21.95 -18.07
C SER A 94 -2.42 20.62 -18.83
N THR A 95 -2.67 20.68 -20.14
CA THR A 95 -2.46 19.58 -21.09
C THR A 95 -1.04 19.61 -21.69
N ASP A 96 -0.20 20.58 -21.30
CA ASP A 96 1.19 20.66 -21.72
C ASP A 96 1.94 19.40 -21.27
N PRO A 97 2.76 18.76 -22.12
CA PRO A 97 3.47 17.52 -21.77
C PRO A 97 4.30 17.56 -20.49
N ALA A 98 4.80 18.73 -20.09
CA ALA A 98 5.48 18.93 -18.81
C ALA A 98 4.62 18.57 -17.58
N MET A 99 3.28 18.55 -17.71
CA MET A 99 2.35 18.14 -16.66
C MET A 99 2.57 16.69 -16.23
N LEU A 100 3.06 15.83 -17.14
CA LEU A 100 3.33 14.41 -16.89
C LEU A 100 4.43 14.20 -15.84
N LEU A 101 5.32 15.19 -15.69
CA LEU A 101 6.42 15.21 -14.72
C LEU A 101 6.17 16.20 -13.58
N GLY A 102 4.96 16.73 -13.44
CA GLY A 102 4.55 17.48 -12.26
C GLY A 102 4.79 18.99 -12.34
N ARG A 103 4.90 19.56 -13.54
CA ARG A 103 4.90 21.01 -13.73
C ARG A 103 3.51 21.60 -13.54
N GLN A 104 2.91 21.41 -12.36
CA GLN A 104 1.59 21.88 -11.98
C GLN A 104 1.57 22.21 -10.49
N ASP A 105 1.02 23.36 -10.14
CA ASP A 105 0.84 23.76 -8.75
C ASP A 105 -0.41 23.09 -8.18
N VAL A 106 -0.28 22.44 -7.03
CA VAL A 106 -1.34 21.70 -6.38
C VAL A 106 -1.26 21.93 -4.87
N SER A 107 -2.41 22.11 -4.22
CA SER A 107 -2.43 22.27 -2.77
C SER A 107 -2.15 20.93 -2.08
N ILE A 108 -1.49 20.96 -0.91
CA ILE A 108 -1.27 19.76 -0.07
C ILE A 108 -2.61 19.08 0.25
N ARG A 109 -3.65 19.89 0.49
CA ARG A 109 -5.02 19.42 0.74
C ARG A 109 -5.55 18.60 -0.43
N ASP A 110 -5.46 19.12 -1.64
CA ASP A 110 -6.02 18.45 -2.82
C ASP A 110 -5.21 17.21 -3.16
N MET A 111 -3.89 17.25 -2.97
CA MET A 111 -3.03 16.09 -3.13
C MET A 111 -3.37 14.97 -2.14
N ALA A 112 -3.61 15.31 -0.86
CA ALA A 112 -4.01 14.34 0.16
C ALA A 112 -5.37 13.69 -0.17
N LEU A 113 -6.35 14.50 -0.60
CA LEU A 113 -7.64 13.98 -1.07
C LEU A 113 -7.47 13.09 -2.31
N ALA A 114 -6.63 13.47 -3.26
CA ALA A 114 -6.38 12.69 -4.47
C ALA A 114 -5.73 11.34 -4.16
N TYR A 115 -4.71 11.30 -3.31
CA TYR A 115 -4.04 10.05 -2.90
C TYR A 115 -4.95 9.12 -2.10
N SER A 116 -5.90 9.67 -1.34
CA SER A 116 -6.86 8.86 -0.58
C SER A 116 -7.72 7.96 -1.47
N ALA A 117 -7.79 8.20 -2.78
CA ALA A 117 -8.54 7.35 -3.70
C ALA A 117 -7.98 5.93 -3.80
N PHE A 118 -6.65 5.76 -3.75
CA PHE A 118 -6.01 4.46 -3.97
C PHE A 118 -6.31 3.41 -2.89
N PRO A 119 -6.14 3.69 -1.58
CA PRO A 119 -6.51 2.73 -0.52
C PRO A 119 -8.03 2.52 -0.42
N ASN A 120 -8.83 3.43 -0.98
CA ASN A 120 -10.30 3.41 -0.90
C ASN A 120 -10.96 2.94 -2.21
N GLU A 121 -10.37 1.94 -2.88
CA GLU A 121 -10.93 1.30 -4.09
C GLU A 121 -11.31 2.30 -5.21
N GLY A 122 -10.50 3.35 -5.36
CA GLY A 122 -10.69 4.38 -6.37
C GLY A 122 -11.72 5.46 -6.00
N VAL A 123 -12.11 5.57 -4.73
CA VAL A 123 -13.08 6.58 -4.24
C VAL A 123 -12.40 7.51 -3.24
N ARG A 124 -12.65 8.82 -3.34
CA ARG A 124 -12.18 9.80 -2.35
C ARG A 124 -13.32 10.64 -1.78
N PRO A 125 -13.15 11.23 -0.59
CA PRO A 125 -13.98 12.34 -0.15
C PRO A 125 -13.86 13.53 -1.11
N THR A 126 -14.97 14.23 -1.40
CA THR A 126 -14.93 15.45 -2.23
C THR A 126 -14.34 16.63 -1.47
N THR A 127 -14.53 16.67 -0.16
CA THR A 127 -14.10 17.77 0.72
C THR A 127 -13.46 17.24 2.02
N LEU A 128 -12.42 17.94 2.49
CA LEU A 128 -11.92 17.77 3.85
C LEU A 128 -12.92 18.36 4.86
N SER A 129 -13.16 17.62 5.95
CA SER A 129 -13.97 18.08 7.07
C SER A 129 -13.17 18.00 8.36
N LEU A 130 -13.07 19.12 9.08
CA LEU A 130 -12.35 19.22 10.36
C LEU A 130 -13.31 19.18 11.56
N VAL A 131 -14.57 19.59 11.36
CA VAL A 131 -15.56 19.72 12.44
C VAL A 131 -16.52 18.54 12.42
N THR A 132 -16.42 17.69 13.45
CA THR A 132 -17.27 16.51 13.65
C THR A 132 -18.44 16.78 14.59
N LYS A 133 -18.27 17.69 15.56
CA LYS A 133 -19.28 18.03 16.57
C LYS A 133 -19.12 19.48 17.05
N ILE A 134 -20.22 20.17 17.29
CA ILE A 134 -20.29 21.49 17.95
C ILE A 134 -21.32 21.40 19.07
N GLU A 135 -20.94 21.80 20.28
CA GLU A 135 -21.81 21.84 21.45
C GLU A 135 -21.85 23.25 22.06
N ASN A 136 -22.96 23.61 22.69
CA ASN A 136 -23.04 24.82 23.51
C ASN A 136 -22.46 24.59 24.92
N ALA A 137 -22.38 25.64 25.73
CA ALA A 137 -21.85 25.59 27.09
C ALA A 137 -22.66 24.67 28.04
N GLN A 138 -23.90 24.35 27.69
CA GLN A 138 -24.79 23.47 28.42
C GLN A 138 -24.68 22.00 27.97
N GLY A 139 -23.81 21.69 26.99
CA GLY A 139 -23.63 20.35 26.45
C GLY A 139 -24.67 19.95 25.40
N GLU A 140 -25.47 20.89 24.89
CA GLU A 140 -26.40 20.62 23.80
C GLU A 140 -25.66 20.57 22.47
N VAL A 141 -25.89 19.51 21.70
CA VAL A 141 -25.27 19.30 20.38
C VAL A 141 -25.96 20.17 19.34
N LEU A 142 -25.28 21.24 18.91
CA LEU A 142 -25.75 22.15 17.86
C LEU A 142 -25.53 21.58 16.47
N TYR A 143 -24.48 20.77 16.32
CA TYR A 143 -24.14 20.11 15.09
C TYR A 143 -23.38 18.82 15.40
N GLN A 144 -23.76 17.74 14.75
CA GLN A 144 -23.04 16.48 14.73
C GLN A 144 -22.98 16.01 13.29
N ARG A 145 -21.78 15.79 12.77
CA ARG A 145 -21.65 15.23 11.43
C ARG A 145 -22.02 13.76 11.47
N ARG A 146 -22.89 13.34 10.55
CA ARG A 146 -23.25 11.93 10.39
C ARG A 146 -22.14 11.19 9.62
N PRO A 147 -21.76 9.96 10.02
CA PRO A 147 -20.71 9.20 9.33
C PRO A 147 -20.98 8.92 7.84
N ASP A 148 -22.23 8.87 7.42
CA ASP A 148 -22.67 8.65 6.04
C ASP A 148 -22.75 9.95 5.20
N SER A 149 -22.52 11.11 5.82
CA SER A 149 -22.67 12.41 5.16
C SER A 149 -21.47 12.85 4.31
N TYR A 150 -20.40 12.05 4.26
CA TYR A 150 -19.26 12.37 3.40
C TYR A 150 -19.67 12.16 1.95
N GLU A 151 -19.74 13.26 1.19
CA GLU A 151 -19.84 13.19 -0.25
C GLU A 151 -18.55 12.56 -0.80
N ARG A 152 -18.72 11.55 -1.65
CA ARG A 152 -17.63 10.77 -2.22
C ARG A 152 -17.68 10.87 -3.73
N ALA A 153 -16.51 10.99 -4.35
CA ALA A 153 -16.35 10.94 -5.79
C ALA A 153 -15.59 9.68 -6.20
N ARG A 154 -16.11 8.97 -7.20
CA ARG A 154 -15.39 7.88 -7.88
C ARG A 154 -14.32 8.52 -8.76
N VAL A 155 -13.06 8.29 -8.41
CA VAL A 155 -11.90 8.69 -9.21
C VAL A 155 -11.61 7.64 -10.25
N THR A 156 -11.55 6.37 -9.89
CA THR A 156 -11.26 5.24 -10.79
C THR A 156 -11.91 3.95 -10.27
N ASP A 157 -11.85 2.87 -11.03
CA ASP A 157 -12.37 1.57 -10.58
C ASP A 157 -11.39 0.87 -9.60
N PRO A 158 -11.88 -0.09 -8.78
CA PRO A 158 -11.05 -0.75 -7.77
C PRO A 158 -9.81 -1.45 -8.36
N ILE A 159 -9.88 -1.95 -9.60
CA ILE A 159 -8.76 -2.68 -10.23
C ILE A 159 -7.62 -1.71 -10.57
N THR A 160 -7.89 -0.55 -11.19
CA THR A 160 -6.85 0.47 -11.37
C THR A 160 -6.27 0.91 -10.04
N ALA A 161 -7.13 1.18 -9.04
CA ALA A 161 -6.68 1.63 -7.73
C ALA A 161 -5.70 0.63 -7.10
N TRP A 162 -6.02 -0.67 -7.19
CA TRP A 162 -5.16 -1.75 -6.72
C TRP A 162 -3.85 -1.88 -7.50
N MET A 163 -3.90 -1.81 -8.84
CA MET A 163 -2.71 -1.85 -9.69
C MET A 163 -1.73 -0.73 -9.33
N VAL A 164 -2.23 0.50 -9.11
CA VAL A 164 -1.40 1.62 -8.65
C VAL A 164 -0.88 1.38 -7.24
N HIS A 165 -1.75 0.95 -6.31
CA HIS A 165 -1.37 0.64 -4.94
C HIS A 165 -0.20 -0.35 -4.88
N SER A 166 -0.33 -1.48 -5.58
CA SER A 166 0.72 -2.50 -5.61
C SER A 166 2.06 -1.98 -6.15
N CYS A 167 2.07 -1.03 -7.09
CA CYS A 167 3.31 -0.37 -7.56
C CYS A 167 3.88 0.62 -6.53
N LEU A 168 3.01 1.27 -5.75
CA LEU A 168 3.40 2.23 -4.73
C LEU A 168 3.95 1.57 -3.46
N GLU A 169 3.55 0.32 -3.19
CA GLU A 169 4.23 -0.51 -2.19
C GLU A 169 5.69 -0.76 -2.59
N ASP A 170 5.95 -1.12 -3.86
CA ASP A 170 7.31 -1.30 -4.36
C ASP A 170 8.17 -0.04 -4.27
N THR A 171 7.55 1.15 -4.32
CA THR A 171 8.28 2.40 -4.11
C THR A 171 8.91 2.44 -2.72
N LEU A 172 8.21 1.97 -1.69
CA LEU A 172 8.72 1.88 -0.32
C LEU A 172 9.59 0.64 -0.08
N ALA A 173 9.37 -0.45 -0.83
CA ALA A 173 10.13 -1.68 -0.66
C ALA A 173 11.52 -1.64 -1.32
N VAL A 174 11.57 -1.19 -2.59
CA VAL A 174 12.76 -1.28 -3.46
C VAL A 174 13.00 -0.02 -4.31
N GLY A 175 12.07 0.93 -4.28
CA GLY A 175 12.10 2.12 -5.12
C GLY A 175 12.61 3.37 -4.41
N THR A 176 12.15 4.53 -4.86
CA THR A 176 12.66 5.83 -4.37
C THR A 176 12.37 6.11 -2.89
N GLY A 177 11.41 5.38 -2.31
CA GLY A 177 11.04 5.46 -0.89
C GLY A 177 11.69 4.38 -0.01
N ALA A 178 12.53 3.50 -0.56
CA ALA A 178 13.23 2.45 0.22
C ALA A 178 13.94 2.95 1.50
N PRO A 179 14.53 4.16 1.54
CA PRO A 179 15.10 4.71 2.78
C PRO A 179 14.12 4.90 3.94
N ALA A 180 12.81 4.73 3.73
CA ALA A 180 11.81 4.79 4.80
C ALA A 180 12.12 3.82 5.95
N LYS A 181 12.66 2.63 5.62
CA LYS A 181 13.11 1.64 6.63
C LYS A 181 14.27 2.17 7.47
N ASP A 182 15.22 2.86 6.84
CA ASP A 182 16.36 3.47 7.52
C ASP A 182 15.93 4.62 8.44
N PHE A 183 14.83 5.30 8.10
CA PHE A 183 14.17 6.30 8.97
C PHE A 183 13.26 5.69 10.04
N GLY A 184 13.19 4.35 10.15
CA GLY A 184 12.46 3.67 11.21
C GLY A 184 10.98 3.48 10.94
N LEU A 185 10.54 3.45 9.67
CA LEU A 185 9.18 3.03 9.32
C LEU A 185 8.94 1.63 9.90
N LYS A 186 7.91 1.48 10.74
CA LYS A 186 7.59 0.20 11.37
C LYS A 186 6.96 -0.75 10.35
N ASP A 187 6.88 -2.02 10.73
CA ASP A 187 6.34 -3.09 9.90
C ASP A 187 4.80 -3.03 9.86
N TYR A 188 4.26 -2.30 8.88
CA TYR A 188 2.84 -2.29 8.54
C TYR A 188 2.65 -1.96 7.04
N PRO A 189 1.53 -2.40 6.42
CA PRO A 189 1.25 -2.12 5.01
C PRO A 189 1.14 -0.62 4.76
N ALA A 190 1.99 -0.11 3.87
CA ALA A 190 1.97 1.28 3.45
C ALA A 190 2.44 1.40 2.01
N ALA A 191 2.00 2.46 1.34
CA ALA A 191 2.34 2.76 -0.04
C ALA A 191 2.57 4.27 -0.20
N GLY A 192 3.51 4.68 -1.04
CA GLY A 192 3.79 6.09 -1.21
C GLY A 192 4.72 6.41 -2.36
N LYS A 193 4.88 7.71 -2.64
CA LYS A 193 5.70 8.20 -3.72
C LYS A 193 6.43 9.47 -3.30
N SER A 194 7.75 9.49 -3.52
CA SER A 194 8.54 10.71 -3.45
C SER A 194 8.31 11.58 -4.70
N GLY A 195 8.39 12.89 -4.50
CA GLY A 195 8.42 13.86 -5.58
C GLY A 195 9.44 14.96 -5.29
N THR A 196 10.26 15.29 -6.28
CA THR A 196 11.25 16.35 -6.17
C THR A 196 11.13 17.24 -7.40
N HIS A 197 10.94 18.53 -7.19
CA HIS A 197 10.93 19.48 -8.29
C HIS A 197 12.32 19.60 -8.93
N LEU A 198 12.36 19.89 -10.24
CA LEU A 198 13.57 20.04 -11.06
C LEU A 198 14.69 20.85 -10.37
N ASN A 199 14.31 21.90 -9.65
CA ASN A 199 15.25 22.83 -9.00
C ASN A 199 15.42 22.59 -7.49
N TYR A 200 15.00 21.44 -6.94
CA TYR A 200 15.13 21.10 -5.51
C TYR A 200 14.49 22.10 -4.53
N ASN A 201 13.55 22.92 -5.00
CA ASN A 201 12.85 23.93 -4.22
C ASN A 201 11.54 23.41 -3.60
N ASP A 202 10.94 22.36 -4.18
CA ASP A 202 9.74 21.71 -3.67
C ASP A 202 9.98 20.21 -3.53
N LEU A 203 9.87 19.73 -2.30
CA LEU A 203 10.18 18.36 -1.90
C LEU A 203 8.94 17.73 -1.29
N TRP A 204 8.48 16.63 -1.88
CA TRP A 204 7.21 16.00 -1.55
C TRP A 204 7.41 14.55 -1.17
N PHE A 205 6.60 14.09 -0.22
CA PHE A 205 6.30 12.69 -0.06
C PHE A 205 4.79 12.53 0.17
N ALA A 206 4.14 11.75 -0.69
CA ALA A 206 2.71 11.47 -0.60
C ALA A 206 2.51 9.97 -0.45
N GLY A 207 1.83 9.55 0.61
CA GLY A 207 1.64 8.14 0.89
C GLY A 207 0.47 7.89 1.81
N TYR A 208 0.18 6.63 2.04
CA TYR A 208 -0.94 6.18 2.85
C TYR A 208 -0.71 4.77 3.38
N ASP A 209 -1.47 4.43 4.41
CA ASP A 209 -1.84 3.07 4.75
C ASP A 209 -3.36 2.90 4.52
N SER A 210 -3.97 1.82 5.00
CA SER A 210 -5.41 1.59 4.86
C SER A 210 -6.30 2.58 5.64
N ALA A 211 -5.74 3.27 6.64
CA ALA A 211 -6.48 4.10 7.59
C ALA A 211 -6.18 5.60 7.43
N VAL A 212 -4.96 5.97 7.04
CA VAL A 212 -4.44 7.33 7.01
C VAL A 212 -3.78 7.61 5.67
N THR A 213 -4.13 8.74 5.05
CA THR A 213 -3.38 9.32 3.94
C THR A 213 -2.63 10.56 4.43
N CYS A 214 -1.33 10.61 4.18
CA CYS A 214 -0.45 11.68 4.60
C CYS A 214 0.35 12.23 3.42
N VAL A 215 0.39 13.56 3.28
CA VAL A 215 1.22 14.27 2.30
C VAL A 215 2.07 15.28 3.04
N VAL A 216 3.38 15.19 2.85
CA VAL A 216 4.36 16.13 3.38
C VAL A 216 4.96 16.91 2.21
N TRP A 217 5.04 18.23 2.38
CA TRP A 217 5.80 19.13 1.52
C TRP A 217 6.83 19.87 2.36
N ALA A 218 8.03 20.04 1.82
CA ALA A 218 9.07 20.91 2.34
C ALA A 218 9.60 21.80 1.22
N GLY A 219 9.77 23.07 1.52
CA GLY A 219 10.24 24.09 0.58
C GLY A 219 10.46 25.42 1.30
N LEU A 220 10.87 26.44 0.55
CA LEU A 220 11.05 27.79 1.06
C LEU A 220 9.86 28.66 0.65
N ASP A 221 9.29 29.43 1.60
CA ASP A 221 8.14 30.31 1.35
C ASP A 221 8.40 31.33 0.24
N ARG A 222 9.62 31.89 0.20
CA ARG A 222 10.09 32.71 -0.92
C ARG A 222 10.57 31.77 -2.02
N GLY A 223 9.64 31.40 -2.90
CA GLY A 223 9.85 30.40 -3.94
C GLY A 223 11.01 30.67 -4.89
N GLY A 224 11.44 29.62 -5.58
CA GLY A 224 12.41 29.68 -6.68
C GLY A 224 13.85 29.35 -6.30
N ALA A 225 14.23 29.47 -5.02
CA ALA A 225 15.53 29.00 -4.54
C ALA A 225 15.47 27.51 -4.14
N PRO A 226 16.49 26.70 -4.48
CA PRO A 226 16.62 25.34 -3.95
C PRO A 226 16.67 25.37 -2.43
N VAL A 227 16.11 24.35 -1.75
CA VAL A 227 16.28 24.19 -0.30
C VAL A 227 17.77 24.04 0.04
N TYR A 228 18.45 23.14 -0.67
CA TYR A 228 19.91 23.02 -0.79
C TYR A 228 20.26 22.19 -2.05
N PRO A 229 21.52 22.18 -2.52
CA PRO A 229 21.89 21.38 -3.68
C PRO A 229 21.59 19.87 -3.49
N ASN A 230 20.89 19.26 -4.44
CA ASN A 230 20.45 17.86 -4.35
C ASN A 230 19.55 17.57 -3.14
N ALA A 231 18.74 18.55 -2.73
CA ALA A 231 17.69 18.31 -1.76
C ALA A 231 16.62 17.42 -2.40
N PHE A 232 16.51 16.20 -1.90
CA PHE A 232 15.68 15.14 -2.44
C PHE A 232 14.49 14.91 -1.52
N GLY A 233 13.30 14.72 -2.09
CA GLY A 233 12.05 14.45 -1.37
C GLY A 233 12.17 13.23 -0.47
N ASN A 234 12.89 12.20 -0.93
CA ASN A 234 13.15 11.00 -0.13
C ASN A 234 14.14 11.20 1.03
N ARG A 235 14.83 12.34 1.11
CA ARG A 235 15.75 12.68 2.22
C ARG A 235 15.18 13.74 3.16
N VAL A 236 14.26 14.57 2.67
CA VAL A 236 13.71 15.70 3.45
C VAL A 236 12.27 15.46 3.87
N ALA A 237 11.38 15.15 2.92
CA ALA A 237 9.96 14.98 3.22
C ALA A 237 9.64 13.59 3.79
N LEU A 238 10.31 12.54 3.29
CA LEU A 238 10.10 11.15 3.72
C LEU A 238 10.29 10.92 5.24
N PRO A 239 11.39 11.34 5.90
CA PRO A 239 11.53 11.09 7.35
C PRO A 239 10.39 11.71 8.18
N ILE A 240 9.92 12.91 7.81
CA ILE A 240 8.78 13.56 8.47
C ILE A 240 7.50 12.73 8.26
N TRP A 241 7.30 12.22 7.04
CA TRP A 241 6.17 11.35 6.73
C TRP A 241 6.22 10.05 7.56
N VAL A 242 7.40 9.44 7.70
CA VAL A 242 7.61 8.23 8.52
C VAL A 242 7.22 8.47 9.98
N ASP A 243 7.65 9.60 10.57
CA ASP A 243 7.30 9.96 11.95
C ASP A 243 5.77 10.08 12.14
N ILE A 244 5.09 10.75 11.20
CA ILE A 244 3.64 10.94 11.24
C ILE A 244 2.90 9.60 11.12
N MET A 245 3.28 8.76 10.16
CA MET A 245 2.63 7.47 9.93
C MET A 245 2.88 6.50 11.09
N ASN A 246 4.08 6.51 11.67
CA ASN A 246 4.39 5.70 12.85
C ASN A 246 3.60 6.14 14.09
N ALA A 247 3.39 7.46 14.24
CA ALA A 247 2.58 8.01 15.32
C ALA A 247 1.10 7.67 15.13
N SER A 248 0.59 7.69 13.89
CA SER A 248 -0.81 7.40 13.60
C SER A 248 -1.22 5.98 13.96
N GLN A 249 -0.31 5.00 13.89
CA GLN A 249 -0.61 3.60 14.23
C GLN A 249 -1.17 3.39 15.64
N THR A 250 -0.92 4.31 16.57
CA THR A 250 -1.47 4.23 17.94
C THR A 250 -3.00 4.39 17.96
N SER A 251 -3.53 5.25 17.10
CA SER A 251 -4.96 5.61 17.06
C SER A 251 -5.67 5.04 15.82
N PHE A 252 -4.92 4.81 14.75
CA PHE A 252 -5.39 4.39 13.43
C PHE A 252 -4.47 3.30 12.89
N PRO A 253 -4.51 2.08 13.49
CA PRO A 253 -3.67 0.99 13.04
C PRO A 253 -4.03 0.60 11.61
N ALA A 254 -3.01 0.41 10.78
CA ALA A 254 -3.15 -0.09 9.43
C ALA A 254 -3.68 -1.53 9.42
N ALA A 255 -4.44 -1.84 8.38
CA ALA A 255 -4.91 -3.18 8.05
C ALA A 255 -4.41 -3.54 6.64
N GLU A 256 -4.37 -4.84 6.36
CA GLU A 256 -4.07 -5.34 5.03
C GLU A 256 -5.14 -4.88 4.03
N LEU A 257 -4.69 -4.31 2.91
CA LEU A 257 -5.57 -4.07 1.76
C LEU A 257 -5.63 -5.37 0.95
N SER A 258 -6.81 -5.70 0.42
CA SER A 258 -7.01 -6.93 -0.35
C SER A 258 -7.26 -6.64 -1.83
N PRO A 259 -6.78 -7.52 -2.74
CA PRO A 259 -7.08 -7.38 -4.16
C PRO A 259 -8.59 -7.35 -4.42
N PRO A 260 -9.07 -6.47 -5.33
CA PRO A 260 -10.49 -6.38 -5.64
C PRO A 260 -10.96 -7.62 -6.41
N LYS A 261 -12.26 -7.93 -6.30
CA LYS A 261 -12.85 -9.07 -7.00
C LYS A 261 -12.70 -8.95 -8.52
N GLY A 262 -12.28 -10.04 -9.15
CA GLY A 262 -12.18 -10.15 -10.61
C GLY A 262 -10.86 -9.66 -11.20
N ILE A 263 -9.92 -9.17 -10.39
CA ILE A 263 -8.54 -8.98 -10.87
C ILE A 263 -7.91 -10.36 -11.15
N GLU A 264 -7.15 -10.45 -12.24
CA GLU A 264 -6.45 -11.67 -12.63
C GLU A 264 -4.96 -11.53 -12.27
N GLU A 265 -4.35 -12.59 -11.73
CA GLU A 265 -2.91 -12.67 -11.52
C GLU A 265 -2.29 -13.55 -12.59
N VAL A 266 -1.23 -13.06 -13.23
CA VAL A 266 -0.52 -13.76 -14.28
C VAL A 266 0.96 -13.75 -13.98
N GLU A 267 1.60 -14.91 -14.12
CA GLU A 267 3.04 -15.02 -13.91
C GLU A 267 3.82 -14.55 -15.13
N LEU A 268 4.64 -13.51 -14.95
CA LEU A 268 5.47 -12.93 -16.00
C LEU A 268 6.95 -13.20 -15.75
N CYS A 269 7.70 -13.37 -16.82
CA CYS A 269 9.16 -13.35 -16.79
C CYS A 269 9.65 -11.91 -16.53
N GLN A 270 10.53 -11.74 -15.56
CA GLN A 270 11.11 -10.44 -15.17
C GLN A 270 11.88 -9.77 -16.32
N ILE A 271 12.51 -10.58 -17.19
CA ILE A 271 13.39 -10.08 -18.26
C ILE A 271 12.60 -9.79 -19.53
N SER A 272 11.85 -10.78 -20.01
CA SER A 272 11.11 -10.64 -21.28
C SER A 272 9.81 -9.84 -21.13
N GLY A 273 9.24 -9.75 -19.93
CA GLY A 273 7.92 -9.17 -19.71
C GLY A 273 6.75 -9.98 -20.27
N LYS A 274 7.02 -11.18 -20.81
CA LYS A 274 6.05 -12.11 -21.39
C LYS A 274 5.65 -13.17 -20.37
N LEU A 275 4.69 -14.04 -20.72
CA LEU A 275 4.27 -15.14 -19.84
C LEU A 275 5.48 -15.97 -19.44
N ALA A 276 5.65 -16.18 -18.14
CA ALA A 276 6.73 -17.00 -17.62
C ALA A 276 6.59 -18.45 -18.10
N THR A 277 7.72 -19.13 -18.21
CA THR A 277 7.80 -20.57 -18.43
C THR A 277 8.57 -21.20 -17.28
N ASP A 278 8.53 -22.52 -17.14
CA ASP A 278 9.32 -23.25 -16.13
C ASP A 278 10.83 -23.03 -16.30
N SER A 279 11.26 -22.60 -17.49
CA SER A 279 12.65 -22.32 -17.81
C SER A 279 13.09 -20.91 -17.41
N CYS A 280 12.20 -20.05 -16.92
CA CYS A 280 12.52 -18.70 -16.39
C CYS A 280 13.32 -18.78 -15.08
N LEU A 281 14.55 -19.24 -15.19
CA LEU A 281 15.54 -19.37 -14.13
C LEU A 281 16.82 -18.65 -14.57
N GLU A 282 17.40 -17.85 -13.68
CA GLU A 282 18.71 -17.24 -13.88
C GLU A 282 19.73 -17.71 -12.86
N LEU A 283 20.94 -17.95 -13.35
CA LEU A 283 22.07 -18.28 -12.51
C LEU A 283 22.64 -16.98 -11.91
N ARG A 284 22.59 -16.84 -10.59
CA ARG A 284 23.14 -15.68 -9.86
C ARG A 284 24.00 -16.14 -8.68
N PRO A 285 24.95 -15.32 -8.19
CA PRO A 285 25.70 -15.64 -6.98
C PRO A 285 24.75 -15.90 -5.81
N ASP A 286 25.05 -16.92 -5.00
CA ASP A 286 24.27 -17.23 -3.81
C ASP A 286 24.43 -16.07 -2.80
N PRO A 287 23.33 -15.46 -2.30
CA PRO A 287 23.39 -14.41 -1.28
C PRO A 287 24.12 -14.84 0.00
N VAL A 288 24.16 -16.13 0.31
CA VAL A 288 24.82 -16.69 1.50
C VAL A 288 26.30 -17.01 1.22
N ASP A 289 26.61 -17.50 0.02
CA ASP A 289 27.98 -17.82 -0.41
C ASP A 289 28.23 -17.32 -1.84
N PRO A 290 28.67 -16.05 -2.01
CA PRO A 290 28.88 -15.45 -3.33
C PRO A 290 29.93 -16.16 -4.21
N SER A 291 30.69 -17.12 -3.66
CA SER A 291 31.61 -17.96 -4.45
C SER A 291 30.89 -19.04 -5.28
N ARG A 292 29.61 -19.30 -4.97
CA ARG A 292 28.76 -20.27 -5.66
C ARG A 292 27.66 -19.56 -6.44
N ASN A 293 27.25 -20.21 -7.51
CA ASN A 293 26.13 -19.78 -8.32
C ASN A 293 24.94 -20.72 -8.09
N LYS A 294 23.75 -20.13 -7.96
CA LYS A 294 22.49 -20.85 -7.77
C LYS A 294 21.46 -20.35 -8.79
N LEU A 295 20.59 -21.26 -9.24
CA LEU A 295 19.45 -20.89 -10.08
C LEU A 295 18.36 -20.23 -9.23
N PHE A 296 17.94 -19.06 -9.65
CA PHE A 296 16.83 -18.31 -9.05
C PHE A 296 15.71 -18.18 -10.07
N LYS A 297 14.47 -18.39 -9.62
CA LYS A 297 13.29 -18.12 -10.43
C LYS A 297 13.23 -16.63 -10.74
N CYS A 298 13.18 -16.29 -12.03
CA CYS A 298 13.16 -14.91 -12.51
C CYS A 298 11.78 -14.55 -13.07
N SER A 299 10.73 -15.05 -12.43
CA SER A 299 9.34 -14.69 -12.71
C SER A 299 8.66 -14.14 -11.46
N TYR A 300 7.59 -13.39 -11.68
CA TYR A 300 6.80 -12.76 -10.64
C TYR A 300 5.33 -12.74 -11.04
N LEU A 301 4.44 -12.74 -10.04
CA LEU A 301 3.01 -12.55 -10.27
C LEU A 301 2.72 -11.07 -10.50
N GLU A 302 1.89 -10.81 -11.49
CA GLU A 302 1.48 -9.46 -11.84
C GLU A 302 -0.03 -9.38 -12.06
N TYR A 303 -0.59 -8.21 -11.74
CA TYR A 303 -2.02 -7.98 -11.79
C TYR A 303 -2.48 -7.51 -13.18
N PHE A 304 -3.60 -8.06 -13.63
CA PHE A 304 -4.24 -7.76 -14.90
C PHE A 304 -5.75 -7.56 -14.74
N ARG A 305 -6.32 -6.77 -15.65
CA ARG A 305 -7.77 -6.64 -15.76
C ARG A 305 -8.38 -7.95 -16.25
N PRO A 306 -9.61 -8.30 -15.79
CA PRO A 306 -10.28 -9.51 -16.24
C PRO A 306 -10.45 -9.53 -17.76
N GLY A 307 -10.23 -10.70 -18.36
CA GLY A 307 -10.28 -10.87 -19.80
C GLY A 307 -9.02 -10.41 -20.55
N PHE A 308 -7.95 -10.04 -19.83
CA PHE A 308 -6.64 -9.85 -20.44
C PHE A 308 -6.17 -11.15 -21.12
N ARG A 309 -5.52 -11.00 -22.27
CA ARG A 309 -5.03 -12.12 -23.08
C ARG A 309 -3.62 -11.80 -23.56
N MET A 310 -2.62 -12.30 -22.83
CA MET A 310 -1.26 -12.44 -23.35
C MET A 310 -1.12 -13.84 -23.94
N THR A 311 -0.68 -13.94 -25.19
CA THR A 311 -0.40 -15.23 -25.84
C THR A 311 1.09 -15.50 -26.00
N GLN A 312 1.91 -14.46 -25.85
CA GLN A 312 3.35 -14.57 -26.00
C GLN A 312 3.98 -15.12 -24.72
N VAL A 313 4.70 -16.22 -24.86
CA VAL A 313 5.54 -16.81 -23.81
C VAL A 313 6.95 -16.24 -23.86
N CYS A 314 7.66 -16.36 -22.75
CA CYS A 314 9.05 -15.92 -22.64
C CYS A 314 9.91 -16.59 -23.73
N ASP A 315 10.53 -15.76 -24.55
CA ASP A 315 11.48 -16.12 -25.61
C ASP A 315 12.95 -15.95 -25.20
N VAL A 316 13.19 -15.40 -24.01
CA VAL A 316 14.54 -15.21 -23.45
C VAL A 316 15.02 -16.47 -22.73
N HIS A 317 14.13 -17.08 -21.94
CA HIS A 317 14.45 -18.26 -21.13
C HIS A 317 13.88 -19.55 -21.73
N SER A 318 13.48 -19.54 -22.99
CA SER A 318 12.95 -20.74 -23.66
C SER A 318 14.04 -21.83 -23.70
N GLY A 319 13.75 -22.98 -23.09
CA GLY A 319 14.67 -24.11 -22.95
C GLY A 319 15.19 -24.73 -24.27
N HIS A 320 14.69 -24.31 -25.43
CA HIS A 320 15.34 -24.23 -26.75
C HIS A 320 14.29 -23.81 -27.81
N GLY A 321 14.75 -23.35 -28.97
CA GLY A 321 13.96 -22.62 -29.98
C GLY A 321 12.74 -23.33 -30.56
N ASP A 322 11.84 -22.52 -31.13
CA ASP A 322 10.75 -22.85 -32.07
C ASP A 322 10.27 -24.31 -32.04
N ASP A 323 9.36 -24.61 -31.10
CA ASP A 323 8.18 -25.50 -31.27
C ASP A 323 7.70 -26.05 -29.91
N MET A 324 6.79 -25.34 -29.23
CA MET A 324 5.84 -25.96 -28.29
C MET A 324 4.58 -25.08 -28.14
N PRO A 325 3.37 -25.68 -28.01
CA PRO A 325 2.12 -24.96 -27.83
C PRO A 325 2.09 -24.22 -26.48
N PRO A 326 1.27 -23.17 -26.34
CA PRO A 326 1.23 -22.38 -25.11
C PRO A 326 0.91 -23.27 -23.91
N PRO A 327 1.52 -23.02 -22.74
CA PRO A 327 1.11 -23.71 -21.52
C PRO A 327 -0.38 -23.42 -21.28
N PRO A 328 -1.13 -24.38 -20.69
CA PRO A 328 -2.52 -24.13 -20.37
C PRO A 328 -2.60 -22.89 -19.48
N VAL A 329 -3.41 -21.92 -19.90
CA VAL A 329 -3.78 -20.75 -19.09
C VAL A 329 -4.28 -21.32 -17.76
N LEU A 330 -3.51 -21.13 -16.69
CA LEU A 330 -3.95 -21.43 -15.35
C LEU A 330 -5.08 -20.44 -15.03
N LEU A 331 -6.31 -20.83 -15.39
CA LEU A 331 -7.50 -20.26 -14.80
C LEU A 331 -7.35 -20.41 -13.29
N SER A 332 -7.29 -19.28 -12.59
CA SER A 332 -7.12 -19.20 -11.15
C SER A 332 -7.94 -20.30 -10.46
N PRO A 333 -7.32 -21.21 -9.67
CA PRO A 333 -8.11 -21.93 -8.71
C PRO A 333 -8.53 -20.90 -7.66
N THR A 334 -9.83 -20.75 -7.55
CA THR A 334 -10.51 -20.03 -6.48
C THR A 334 -9.92 -20.50 -5.14
N LEU A 335 -9.15 -19.63 -4.49
CA LEU A 335 -8.80 -19.74 -3.08
C LEU A 335 -10.09 -19.54 -2.27
N ALA A 336 -10.79 -20.65 -2.03
CA ALA A 336 -11.89 -20.73 -1.10
C ALA A 336 -11.56 -21.78 -0.03
N GLY A 337 -11.15 -21.31 1.16
CA GLY A 337 -11.09 -22.12 2.37
C GLY A 337 -10.04 -21.67 3.39
N PRO A 338 -10.36 -21.56 4.70
CA PRO A 338 -9.63 -20.70 5.64
C PRO A 338 -8.40 -21.34 6.31
N ALA A 339 -7.45 -20.47 6.67
CA ALA A 339 -6.44 -20.55 7.73
C ALA A 339 -5.91 -21.91 8.23
N GLY A 340 -4.57 -22.06 8.17
CA GLY A 340 -3.81 -22.70 9.26
C GLY A 340 -2.97 -23.94 8.91
N VAL A 341 -1.66 -23.71 8.81
CA VAL A 341 -0.52 -24.59 9.19
C VAL A 341 -0.36 -25.97 8.53
N GLY A 342 0.82 -26.19 7.94
CA GLY A 342 1.44 -27.51 7.89
C GLY A 342 2.42 -27.74 6.75
N MET A 343 3.72 -27.50 7.00
CA MET A 343 4.81 -27.95 6.14
C MET A 343 4.90 -29.48 6.09
N SER A 344 5.36 -30.05 4.98
CA SER A 344 5.94 -31.39 4.95
C SER A 344 7.32 -31.35 4.29
N VAL A 345 8.34 -31.32 5.14
CA VAL A 345 9.71 -31.77 4.85
C VAL A 345 9.73 -33.28 5.09
N ASP A 346 10.41 -34.06 4.25
CA ASP A 346 10.68 -35.47 4.54
C ASP A 346 11.66 -35.58 5.72
N VAL A 347 11.21 -36.23 6.79
CA VAL A 347 11.82 -36.22 8.14
C VAL A 347 12.85 -37.35 8.35
N GLU A 348 13.16 -38.17 7.35
CA GLU A 348 13.91 -39.41 7.62
C GLU A 348 15.45 -39.29 7.69
N GLU A 349 16.07 -38.11 7.47
CA GLU A 349 17.55 -38.00 7.47
C GLU A 349 18.20 -37.08 8.53
N SER A 350 17.44 -36.43 9.42
CA SER A 350 18.06 -35.57 10.46
C SER A 350 17.95 -36.17 11.85
N ILE A 351 19.05 -36.75 12.36
CA ILE A 351 19.19 -37.13 13.77
C ILE A 351 19.55 -35.86 14.57
N PRO A 352 18.72 -35.41 15.53
CA PRO A 352 19.05 -34.25 16.36
C PRO A 352 20.20 -34.55 17.32
N VAL A 353 21.16 -33.63 17.43
CA VAL A 353 22.20 -33.67 18.47
C VAL A 353 21.63 -33.08 19.76
N PRO A 354 21.54 -33.83 20.87
CA PRO A 354 21.01 -33.30 22.12
C PRO A 354 22.03 -32.35 22.80
N LEU A 355 21.56 -31.16 23.16
CA LEU A 355 22.29 -30.20 23.99
C LEU A 355 22.46 -30.77 25.41
N LYS A 356 23.71 -30.86 25.88
CA LYS A 356 24.05 -31.49 27.18
C LYS A 356 24.01 -30.53 28.37
N ALA A 357 23.89 -29.22 28.17
CA ALA A 357 23.71 -28.19 29.20
C ALA A 357 23.42 -26.81 28.56
N PRO A 358 22.88 -25.82 29.31
CA PRO A 358 22.76 -24.44 28.86
C PRO A 358 24.13 -23.77 28.78
N THR A 359 24.54 -23.34 27.59
CA THR A 359 25.77 -22.58 27.40
C THR A 359 25.45 -21.09 27.48
N VAL A 360 25.59 -20.50 28.68
CA VAL A 360 25.86 -19.06 28.82
C VAL A 360 27.36 -18.94 29.02
N VAL A 361 28.06 -18.37 28.04
CA VAL A 361 29.46 -17.96 28.19
C VAL A 361 29.46 -16.45 28.35
N GLY A 362 29.53 -15.98 29.60
CA GLY A 362 29.72 -14.56 29.92
C GLY A 362 28.85 -14.06 31.08
N SER A 363 29.35 -13.01 31.74
CA SER A 363 28.60 -12.27 32.76
C SER A 363 27.50 -11.46 32.09
N ASP A 364 26.25 -11.67 32.47
CA ASP A 364 25.11 -10.88 31.98
C ASP A 364 25.24 -9.41 32.44
N PRO A 365 25.49 -8.46 31.51
CA PRO A 365 25.70 -7.06 31.86
C PRO A 365 24.37 -6.31 32.08
N TYR A 366 23.22 -6.94 31.88
CA TYR A 366 21.91 -6.29 31.92
C TYR A 366 21.08 -6.61 33.16
N ASN A 367 21.64 -7.35 34.13
CA ASN A 367 20.93 -7.79 35.33
C ASN A 367 19.54 -8.36 34.98
N ALA A 368 19.50 -9.30 34.03
CA ALA A 368 18.23 -9.95 33.70
C ALA A 368 17.67 -10.61 34.96
N ILE A 369 16.39 -10.34 35.24
CA ILE A 369 15.69 -10.94 36.36
C ILE A 369 15.65 -12.45 36.10
N THR A 370 16.39 -13.21 36.89
CA THR A 370 16.30 -14.67 36.87
C THR A 370 14.94 -15.02 37.46
N GLY A 371 14.11 -15.72 36.67
CA GLY A 371 12.89 -16.31 37.21
C GLY A 371 13.31 -17.29 38.30
N GLU A 372 12.86 -17.05 39.55
CA GLU A 372 13.03 -18.01 40.61
C GLU A 372 12.36 -19.32 40.18
N VAL A 373 13.16 -20.36 40.02
CA VAL A 373 12.64 -21.72 39.94
C VAL A 373 12.01 -21.98 41.30
N ALA A 374 10.67 -22.06 41.33
CA ALA A 374 9.97 -22.60 42.48
C ALA A 374 10.54 -24.00 42.73
N SER A 375 11.35 -24.12 43.78
CA SER A 375 11.86 -25.41 44.24
C SER A 375 10.64 -26.31 44.48
N ALA A 376 10.62 -27.48 43.84
CA ALA A 376 9.65 -28.51 44.16
C ALA A 376 9.83 -28.89 45.63
N GLY A 377 8.96 -28.36 46.49
CA GLY A 377 8.89 -28.75 47.89
C GLY A 377 8.62 -30.26 47.99
N SER A 378 9.33 -30.90 48.91
CA SER A 378 9.14 -32.31 49.29
C SER A 378 7.66 -32.67 49.52
N PRO A 379 7.26 -33.92 49.24
CA PRO A 379 5.87 -34.34 49.33
C PRO A 379 5.45 -34.42 50.81
N GLY A 380 4.63 -33.49 51.27
CA GLY A 380 4.09 -33.57 52.64
C GLY A 380 3.46 -32.31 53.21
N SER A 381 2.40 -31.78 52.59
CA SER A 381 1.23 -31.16 53.25
C SER A 381 0.44 -30.36 52.21
N ALA A 382 -0.77 -30.81 51.86
CA ALA A 382 -1.66 -30.08 50.98
C ALA A 382 -2.47 -29.02 51.77
N PRO A 383 -2.48 -27.73 51.37
CA PRO A 383 -3.53 -26.78 51.72
C PRO A 383 -4.64 -26.76 50.63
N PRO A 384 -5.85 -26.30 50.95
CA PRO A 384 -7.07 -26.67 50.23
C PRO A 384 -7.17 -26.03 48.85
N ARG A 385 -7.76 -26.77 47.90
CA ARG A 385 -8.17 -26.27 46.58
C ARG A 385 -9.09 -25.06 46.75
N ALA A 386 -8.76 -23.95 46.08
CA ALA A 386 -9.67 -22.84 45.87
C ALA A 386 -10.90 -23.31 45.06
N ALA A 387 -12.07 -22.82 45.45
CA ALA A 387 -13.36 -23.22 44.89
C ALA A 387 -13.49 -22.87 43.40
N VAL A 388 -14.07 -23.81 42.65
CA VAL A 388 -14.47 -23.63 41.26
C VAL A 388 -15.60 -22.59 41.20
N VAL A 389 -15.38 -21.48 40.49
CA VAL A 389 -16.45 -20.55 40.11
C VAL A 389 -17.32 -21.27 39.08
N LYS A 390 -18.59 -21.53 39.43
CA LYS A 390 -19.59 -22.06 38.50
C LYS A 390 -20.14 -20.91 37.66
N GLU A 391 -20.03 -21.03 36.33
CA GLU A 391 -20.83 -20.23 35.39
C GLU A 391 -22.34 -20.57 35.56
N PRO A 392 -23.25 -19.59 35.43
CA PRO A 392 -24.67 -19.85 35.49
C PRO A 392 -25.16 -20.55 34.20
N ALA A 393 -25.98 -21.58 34.38
CA ALA A 393 -26.54 -22.39 33.32
C ALA A 393 -27.50 -21.59 32.41
N VAL A 394 -27.25 -21.65 31.10
CA VAL A 394 -28.20 -21.24 30.06
C VAL A 394 -29.34 -22.26 30.02
N GLN A 395 -30.58 -21.82 30.26
CA GLN A 395 -31.76 -22.67 30.11
C GLN A 395 -32.15 -22.83 28.63
N PRO A 396 -32.54 -24.04 28.19
CA PRO A 396 -32.97 -24.28 26.81
C PRO A 396 -34.35 -23.68 26.51
N PHE A 397 -34.48 -23.11 25.32
CA PHE A 397 -35.72 -22.60 24.74
C PHE A 397 -36.64 -23.75 24.32
N THR A 398 -37.90 -23.72 24.73
CA THR A 398 -38.99 -24.52 24.11
C THR A 398 -40.16 -23.59 23.78
N PRO A 399 -40.75 -23.67 22.57
CA PRO A 399 -41.84 -22.79 22.17
C PRO A 399 -43.19 -23.37 22.59
N SER A 400 -44.11 -22.52 23.05
CA SER A 400 -45.53 -22.87 23.13
C SER A 400 -46.41 -21.69 22.73
N VAL A 401 -47.29 -21.96 21.77
CA VAL A 401 -48.37 -21.10 21.26
C VAL A 401 -49.58 -21.19 22.19
N SER A 402 -50.24 -20.06 22.52
CA SER A 402 -51.72 -19.94 22.56
C SER A 402 -52.18 -18.53 22.98
N ASN A 403 -53.42 -18.22 22.60
CA ASN A 403 -54.01 -16.93 22.20
C ASN A 403 -54.75 -16.19 23.36
N PRO A 404 -55.32 -14.98 23.11
CA PRO A 404 -55.67 -13.97 24.11
C PRO A 404 -57.12 -14.06 24.64
N GLY A 405 -57.39 -13.45 25.80
CA GLY A 405 -58.76 -13.20 26.26
C GLY A 405 -58.92 -12.59 27.66
N ALA A 406 -59.37 -11.33 27.67
CA ALA A 406 -60.37 -10.69 28.55
C ALA A 406 -60.22 -10.58 30.09
N GLU A 407 -60.31 -9.32 30.57
CA GLU A 407 -61.16 -8.73 31.66
C GLU A 407 -60.39 -7.57 32.35
N GLN A 408 -60.71 -6.28 32.10
CA GLN A 408 -61.69 -5.40 32.79
C GLN A 408 -61.59 -5.44 34.33
N ASN A 409 -61.53 -4.37 35.14
CA ASN A 409 -61.61 -2.90 35.00
C ASN A 409 -61.31 -2.32 36.45
N PRO A 410 -61.92 -1.22 36.92
CA PRO A 410 -61.49 0.18 37.05
C PRO A 410 -61.06 0.61 38.48
N PHE A 411 -60.32 1.72 38.66
CA PHE A 411 -60.54 2.73 39.73
C PHE A 411 -59.65 3.99 39.51
N LEU A 412 -60.31 5.13 39.31
CA LEU A 412 -59.82 6.53 39.32
C LEU A 412 -59.45 6.99 40.77
N PRO A 413 -58.91 8.21 41.07
CA PRO A 413 -58.89 9.45 40.27
C PRO A 413 -57.61 10.33 40.31
N ARG A 414 -57.62 11.38 39.46
CA ARG A 414 -56.73 12.56 39.40
C ARG A 414 -56.86 13.48 40.63
N LEU A 415 -55.80 14.22 40.97
CA LEU A 415 -55.83 15.53 41.68
C LEU A 415 -54.58 16.38 41.31
N PRO A 416 -54.54 17.71 41.56
CA PRO A 416 -54.19 18.72 40.56
C PRO A 416 -52.95 19.60 40.88
N LYS A 417 -52.69 20.56 39.97
CA LYS A 417 -51.65 21.61 39.99
C LYS A 417 -51.54 22.37 41.32
N ALA A 418 -50.30 22.76 41.65
CA ALA A 418 -49.99 23.92 42.48
C ALA A 418 -48.85 24.73 41.83
N THR A 419 -49.09 26.04 41.69
CA THR A 419 -48.15 27.12 41.39
C THR A 419 -47.82 27.89 42.67
N VAL A 420 -46.87 28.84 42.56
CA VAL A 420 -46.40 29.88 43.51
C VAL A 420 -45.13 29.44 44.26
N ASP A 421 -43.99 30.15 44.23
CA ASP A 421 -43.63 31.52 43.81
C ASP A 421 -42.63 31.57 42.63
#